data_AF-A0A6B0WTH4-F1
#
_entry.id   AF-A0A6B0WTH4-F1
#
_cell.length_a   1.000
_cell.length_b   1.000
_cell.length_c   1.000
_cell.angle_alpha   90.00
_cell.angle_beta   90.00
_cell.angle_gamma   90.00
#
_symmetry.space_group_name_H-M   'P 1'
#
loop_
_entity.id
_entity.type
_entity.pdbx_description
1 polymer ?
#
loop_
_entity_poly.entity_id
_entity_poly.type
_entity_poly.pdbx_seq_one_letter_code
_entity_poly.pdbx_strand_id
1 'polypeptide(L)'
;MKRILICWIGNTDLLASEGENVGVGPIAQALDTREFDEVFFITDYEATRVKPYLNWIKERAPTPHQLFYRQLSSPTHFGEIYEIAASICQEALDQYGDQTELTFHLSPGTPAMAAVWIILAKTRFPAELIESSRAYGVQTASVPFDISAEFLPTLLQKPDAQLRSLSDEKPTESANFEYIIYRSPA
;
A
#
# COMPACT_ATOMS: atom_id res chain seq x y z
N MET A 1 13.03 -19.06 -8.04
CA MET A 1 12.49 -17.77 -7.59
C MET A 1 11.68 -18.02 -6.32
N LYS A 2 11.78 -17.14 -5.32
CA LYS A 2 11.05 -17.18 -4.06
C LYS A 2 9.68 -16.53 -4.27
N ARG A 3 8.60 -17.30 -4.11
CA ARG A 3 7.20 -16.86 -4.28
C ARG A 3 6.67 -16.32 -2.95
N ILE A 4 6.35 -15.04 -2.91
CA ILE A 4 5.91 -14.35 -1.68
C ILE A 4 4.50 -13.81 -1.89
N LEU A 5 3.57 -14.28 -1.06
CA LEU A 5 2.24 -13.70 -0.95
C LEU A 5 2.28 -12.54 0.04
N ILE A 6 1.90 -11.34 -0.39
CA ILE A 6 1.72 -10.18 0.50
C ILE A 6 0.23 -9.84 0.58
N CYS A 7 -0.31 -9.77 1.78
CA CYS A 7 -1.72 -9.48 1.98
C CYS A 7 -2.01 -8.82 3.34
N TRP A 8 -3.10 -8.06 3.38
CA TRP A 8 -3.68 -7.60 4.64
C TRP A 8 -4.43 -8.76 5.29
N ILE A 9 -4.47 -8.82 6.62
CA ILE A 9 -5.43 -9.66 7.33
C ILE A 9 -6.77 -8.93 7.34
N GLY A 10 -7.79 -9.50 6.69
CA GLY A 10 -9.12 -8.91 6.61
C GLY A 10 -10.04 -9.37 7.74
N ASN A 11 -11.12 -8.64 7.97
CA ASN A 11 -12.15 -9.03 8.95
C ASN A 11 -12.76 -10.41 8.63
N THR A 12 -12.94 -10.73 7.35
CA THR A 12 -13.48 -12.03 6.91
C THR A 12 -12.55 -13.18 7.28
N ASP A 13 -11.22 -12.98 7.22
CA ASP A 13 -10.24 -13.98 7.63
C ASP A 13 -10.29 -14.24 9.13
N LEU A 14 -10.41 -13.17 9.92
CA LEU A 14 -10.55 -13.27 11.38
C LEU A 14 -11.85 -14.00 11.76
N LEU A 15 -12.99 -13.61 11.18
CA LEU A 15 -14.27 -14.28 11.41
C LEU A 15 -14.24 -15.76 11.01
N ALA A 16 -13.52 -16.11 9.94
CA ALA A 16 -13.37 -17.51 9.53
C ALA A 16 -12.65 -18.35 10.60
N SER A 17 -11.60 -17.80 11.23
CA SER A 17 -10.91 -18.46 12.35
C SER A 17 -11.76 -18.54 13.62
N GLU A 18 -12.73 -17.65 13.78
CA GLU A 18 -13.67 -17.62 14.89
C GLU A 18 -14.84 -18.63 14.70
N GLY A 19 -14.92 -19.32 13.55
CA GLY A 19 -15.93 -20.33 13.26
C GLY A 19 -17.25 -19.76 12.73
N GLU A 20 -17.27 -18.48 12.35
CA GLU A 20 -18.43 -17.84 11.75
C GLU A 20 -18.75 -18.42 10.36
N ASN A 21 -20.00 -18.27 9.92
CA ASN A 21 -20.45 -18.79 8.62
C ASN A 21 -19.99 -17.87 7.45
N VAL A 22 -18.68 -17.66 7.35
CA VAL A 22 -18.04 -16.84 6.32
C VAL A 22 -17.26 -17.64 5.26
N GLY A 23 -17.21 -18.96 5.42
CA GLY A 23 -16.29 -19.84 4.71
C GLY A 23 -14.93 -19.86 5.40
N VAL A 24 -13.89 -20.31 4.70
CA VAL A 24 -12.54 -20.43 5.28
C VAL A 24 -11.74 -19.11 5.23
N GLY A 25 -12.33 -18.04 4.69
CA GLY A 25 -11.65 -16.76 4.51
C GLY A 25 -10.85 -16.69 3.20
N PRO A 26 -10.63 -15.49 2.66
CA PRO A 26 -9.91 -15.30 1.39
C PRO A 26 -8.45 -15.76 1.44
N ILE A 27 -7.71 -15.49 2.53
CA ILE A 27 -6.30 -15.88 2.65
C ILE A 27 -6.15 -17.39 2.67
N ALA A 28 -6.94 -18.10 3.49
CA ALA A 28 -6.88 -19.55 3.56
C ALA A 28 -7.20 -20.19 2.21
N GLN A 29 -8.19 -19.66 1.48
CA GLN A 29 -8.48 -20.12 0.11
C GLN A 29 -7.26 -19.97 -0.80
N ALA A 30 -6.57 -18.83 -0.75
CA ALA A 30 -5.36 -18.60 -1.52
C ALA A 30 -4.27 -19.63 -1.19
N LEU A 31 -4.02 -19.87 0.09
CA LEU A 31 -2.98 -20.81 0.56
C LEU A 31 -3.34 -22.29 0.29
N ASP A 32 -4.62 -22.64 0.24
CA ASP A 32 -5.07 -23.99 -0.12
C ASP A 32 -4.96 -24.25 -1.63
N THR A 33 -5.01 -23.20 -2.45
CA THR A 33 -5.16 -23.32 -3.92
C THR A 33 -3.89 -23.00 -4.69
N ARG A 34 -2.96 -22.26 -4.08
CA ARG A 34 -1.71 -21.81 -4.70
C ARG A 34 -0.55 -22.09 -3.76
N GLU A 35 0.61 -22.33 -4.35
CA GLU A 35 1.84 -22.55 -3.58
C GLU A 35 2.62 -21.24 -3.44
N PHE A 36 2.97 -20.92 -2.20
CA PHE A 36 3.87 -19.83 -1.86
C PHE A 36 4.97 -20.36 -0.96
N ASP A 37 6.16 -19.77 -1.06
CA ASP A 37 7.28 -20.16 -0.20
C ASP A 37 7.25 -19.39 1.13
N GLU A 38 6.53 -18.26 1.17
CA GLU A 38 6.30 -17.46 2.38
C GLU A 38 5.11 -16.48 2.22
N VAL A 39 4.51 -16.10 3.34
CA VAL A 39 3.41 -15.13 3.40
C VAL A 39 3.76 -13.95 4.29
N PHE A 40 3.58 -12.73 3.80
CA PHE A 40 3.78 -11.50 4.55
C PHE A 40 2.40 -10.94 4.89
N PHE A 41 2.01 -11.06 6.15
CA PHE A 41 0.74 -10.55 6.67
C PHE A 41 0.90 -9.13 7.18
N ILE A 42 0.03 -8.23 6.76
CA ILE A 42 -0.06 -6.86 7.26
C ILE A 42 -1.36 -6.71 8.06
N THR A 43 -1.29 -6.09 9.24
CA THR A 43 -2.48 -5.90 10.09
C THR A 43 -2.39 -4.64 10.94
N ASP A 44 -3.54 -3.98 11.11
CA ASP A 44 -3.78 -2.93 12.10
C ASP A 44 -4.63 -3.44 13.28
N TYR A 45 -5.16 -4.68 13.22
CA TYR A 45 -5.87 -5.31 14.32
C TYR A 45 -4.96 -5.62 15.53
N GLU A 46 -5.57 -5.57 16.71
CA GLU A 46 -4.94 -5.91 17.98
C GLU A 46 -4.41 -7.36 18.01
N ALA A 47 -3.26 -7.54 18.64
CA ALA A 47 -2.59 -8.84 18.73
C ALA A 47 -3.45 -9.92 19.40
N THR A 48 -4.36 -9.55 20.30
CA THR A 48 -5.30 -10.47 20.95
C THR A 48 -6.26 -11.12 19.96
N ARG A 49 -6.61 -10.44 18.87
CA ARG A 49 -7.46 -10.96 17.79
C ARG A 49 -6.67 -11.67 16.70
N VAL A 50 -5.45 -11.19 16.41
CA VAL A 50 -4.61 -11.75 15.34
C VAL A 50 -3.93 -13.07 15.77
N LYS A 51 -3.53 -13.21 17.03
CA LYS A 51 -2.84 -14.44 17.51
C LYS A 51 -3.67 -15.72 17.32
N PRO A 52 -4.97 -15.78 17.68
CA PRO A 52 -5.81 -16.94 17.39
C PRO A 52 -5.87 -17.25 15.89
N TYR A 53 -6.03 -16.23 15.05
CA TYR A 53 -6.03 -16.37 13.60
C TYR A 53 -4.71 -16.97 13.07
N LEU A 54 -3.56 -16.52 13.56
CA LEU A 54 -2.26 -17.08 13.15
C LEU A 54 -2.09 -18.55 13.54
N ASN A 55 -2.58 -18.95 14.71
CA ASN A 55 -2.55 -20.36 15.09
C ASN A 55 -3.46 -21.19 14.17
N TRP A 56 -4.67 -20.70 13.91
CA TRP A 56 -5.63 -21.34 13.04
C TRP A 56 -5.13 -21.50 11.60
N ILE A 57 -4.57 -20.43 11.00
CA ILE A 57 -4.07 -20.50 9.61
C ILE A 57 -2.85 -21.41 9.50
N LYS A 58 -1.98 -21.47 10.52
CA LYS A 58 -0.78 -22.33 10.54
C LYS A 58 -1.13 -23.81 10.56
N GLU A 59 -2.20 -24.20 11.24
CA GLU A 59 -2.69 -25.59 11.24
C GLU A 59 -3.23 -26.01 9.87
N ARG A 60 -3.78 -25.06 9.12
CA ARG A 60 -4.35 -25.30 7.79
C ARG A 60 -3.32 -25.26 6.67
N ALA A 61 -2.51 -24.21 6.66
CA ALA A 61 -1.49 -23.94 5.67
C ALA A 61 -0.14 -23.76 6.38
N PRO A 62 0.75 -24.76 6.38
CA PRO A 62 2.03 -24.71 7.09
C PRO A 62 3.07 -23.79 6.40
N THR A 63 2.63 -22.94 5.47
CA THR A 63 3.49 -21.96 4.79
C THR A 63 4.11 -21.01 5.82
N PRO A 64 5.44 -20.81 5.80
CA PRO A 64 6.08 -19.82 6.64
C PRO A 64 5.43 -18.45 6.49
N HIS A 65 5.28 -17.70 7.58
CA HIS A 65 4.71 -16.36 7.52
C HIS A 65 5.43 -15.38 8.43
N GLN A 66 5.47 -14.12 7.99
CA GLN A 66 5.89 -12.96 8.76
C GLN A 66 4.67 -12.08 9.03
N LEU A 67 4.62 -11.47 10.21
CA LEU A 67 3.53 -10.58 10.60
C LEU A 67 4.05 -9.16 10.84
N PHE A 68 3.46 -8.21 10.13
CA PHE A 68 3.77 -6.79 10.20
C PHE A 68 2.58 -6.04 10.82
N TYR A 69 2.72 -5.70 12.10
CA TYR A 69 1.81 -4.76 12.75
C TYR A 69 2.10 -3.35 12.23
N ARG A 70 1.09 -2.71 11.64
CA ARG A 70 1.17 -1.37 11.06
C ARG A 70 -0.10 -0.61 11.40
N GLN A 71 0.04 0.40 12.24
CA GLN A 71 -1.09 1.25 12.61
C GLN A 71 -1.50 2.13 11.44
N LEU A 72 -2.81 2.24 11.24
CA LEU A 72 -3.43 3.15 10.27
C LEU A 72 -4.32 4.13 11.05
N SER A 73 -4.28 5.40 10.68
CA SER A 73 -5.22 6.39 11.23
C SER A 73 -6.66 6.11 10.78
N SER A 74 -6.81 5.52 9.60
CA SER A 74 -8.07 5.03 9.05
C SER A 74 -7.81 3.92 8.02
N PRO A 75 -8.68 2.89 7.94
CA PRO A 75 -8.53 1.80 6.98
C PRO A 75 -8.82 2.21 5.52
N THR A 76 -9.12 3.49 5.28
CA THR A 76 -9.28 4.09 3.95
C THR A 76 -8.28 5.22 3.69
N HIS A 77 -7.28 5.40 4.55
CA HIS A 77 -6.26 6.43 4.37
C HIS A 77 -5.22 6.00 3.30
N PHE A 78 -5.50 6.29 2.03
CA PHE A 78 -4.69 5.85 0.88
C PHE A 78 -3.18 6.13 1.00
N GLY A 79 -2.79 7.30 1.53
CA GLY A 79 -1.37 7.66 1.69
C GLY A 79 -0.62 6.68 2.61
N GLU A 80 -1.06 6.54 3.86
CA GLU A 80 -0.52 5.56 4.81
C GLU A 80 -0.56 4.12 4.28
N ILE A 81 -1.68 3.69 3.67
CA ILE A 81 -1.80 2.36 3.09
C ILE A 81 -0.72 2.14 2.02
N TYR A 82 -0.51 3.14 1.14
CA TYR A 82 0.53 3.09 0.11
C TYR A 82 1.94 3.02 0.71
N GLU A 83 2.25 3.88 1.68
CA GLU A 83 3.56 3.91 2.33
C GLU A 83 3.88 2.57 3.00
N ILE A 84 2.93 2.03 3.77
CA ILE A 84 3.05 0.73 4.42
C ILE A 84 3.22 -0.37 3.38
N ALA A 85 2.30 -0.48 2.42
CA ALA A 85 2.32 -1.53 1.40
C ALA A 85 3.62 -1.52 0.60
N ALA A 86 4.09 -0.34 0.18
CA ALA A 86 5.36 -0.18 -0.53
C ALA A 86 6.57 -0.55 0.35
N SER A 87 6.54 -0.23 1.64
CA SER A 87 7.61 -0.60 2.58
C SER A 87 7.74 -2.12 2.72
N ILE A 88 6.61 -2.84 2.80
CA ILE A 88 6.62 -4.31 2.92
C ILE A 88 7.07 -4.98 1.63
N CYS A 89 6.71 -4.42 0.47
CA CYS A 89 7.24 -4.89 -0.82
C CYS A 89 8.76 -4.72 -0.88
N GLN A 90 9.28 -3.57 -0.43
CA GLN A 90 10.72 -3.33 -0.37
C GLN A 90 11.41 -4.30 0.59
N GLU A 91 10.83 -4.55 1.77
CA GLU A 91 11.36 -5.50 2.75
C GLU A 91 11.48 -6.93 2.18
N ALA A 92 10.47 -7.38 1.42
CA ALA A 92 10.50 -8.66 0.74
C ALA A 92 11.62 -8.74 -0.31
N LEU A 93 11.79 -7.69 -1.12
CA LEU A 93 12.82 -7.62 -2.16
C LEU A 93 14.23 -7.50 -1.55
N ASP A 94 14.40 -6.75 -0.47
CA ASP A 94 15.68 -6.61 0.22
C ASP A 94 16.11 -7.94 0.87
N GLN A 95 15.16 -8.70 1.40
CA GLN A 95 15.43 -9.98 2.05
C GLN A 95 15.83 -11.09 1.06
N TYR A 96 15.21 -11.12 -0.13
CA TYR A 96 15.33 -12.25 -1.06
C TYR A 96 15.95 -11.91 -2.42
N GLY A 97 16.16 -10.64 -2.71
CA GLY A 97 16.80 -10.13 -3.91
C GLY A 97 15.98 -10.31 -5.19
N ASP A 98 16.67 -10.19 -6.33
CA ASP A 98 16.09 -10.18 -7.69
C ASP A 98 15.39 -11.48 -8.11
N GLN A 99 15.48 -12.54 -7.31
CA GLN A 99 14.82 -13.83 -7.56
C GLN A 99 13.50 -13.94 -6.81
N THR A 100 12.80 -12.84 -6.57
CA THR A 100 11.55 -12.79 -5.80
C THR A 100 10.35 -12.53 -6.71
N GLU A 101 9.34 -13.38 -6.61
CA GLU A 101 8.05 -13.21 -7.28
C GLU A 101 7.01 -12.78 -6.26
N LEU A 102 6.50 -11.56 -6.42
CA LEU A 102 5.48 -11.01 -5.53
C LEU A 102 4.08 -11.38 -6.03
N THR A 103 3.20 -11.71 -5.10
CA THR A 103 1.76 -11.87 -5.33
C THR A 103 0.98 -11.03 -4.33
N PHE A 104 0.05 -10.21 -4.79
CA PHE A 104 -0.82 -9.42 -3.92
C PHE A 104 -2.24 -9.97 -3.91
N HIS A 105 -2.79 -10.12 -2.71
CA HIS A 105 -4.16 -10.56 -2.54
C HIS A 105 -5.12 -9.36 -2.39
N LEU A 106 -6.04 -9.22 -3.33
CA LEU A 106 -6.97 -8.08 -3.41
C LEU A 106 -8.20 -8.20 -2.51
N SER A 107 -8.57 -9.42 -2.10
CA SER A 107 -9.82 -9.66 -1.37
C SER A 107 -9.76 -9.35 0.14
N PRO A 108 -8.68 -9.67 0.87
CA PRO A 108 -8.62 -9.34 2.29
C PRO A 108 -8.25 -7.87 2.51
N GLY A 109 -8.83 -7.27 3.56
CA GLY A 109 -8.70 -5.86 3.87
C GLY A 109 -9.87 -5.02 3.34
N THR A 110 -9.63 -3.74 3.11
CA THR A 110 -10.64 -2.81 2.56
C THR A 110 -10.48 -2.62 1.05
N PRO A 111 -11.50 -2.10 0.35
CA PRO A 111 -11.37 -1.73 -1.06
C PRO A 111 -10.23 -0.73 -1.34
N ALA A 112 -9.90 0.15 -0.38
CA ALA A 112 -8.77 1.08 -0.51
C ALA A 112 -7.42 0.34 -0.54
N MET A 113 -7.27 -0.68 0.31
CA MET A 113 -6.09 -1.56 0.33
C MET A 113 -5.93 -2.32 -1.00
N ALA A 114 -7.02 -2.87 -1.53
CA ALA A 114 -7.03 -3.54 -2.83
C ALA A 114 -6.63 -2.59 -3.98
N ALA A 115 -7.16 -1.36 -3.97
CA ALA A 115 -6.80 -0.35 -4.96
C ALA A 115 -5.31 0.02 -4.91
N VAL A 116 -4.73 0.15 -3.70
CA VAL A 116 -3.29 0.37 -3.54
C VAL A 116 -2.47 -0.79 -4.08
N TRP A 117 -2.89 -2.04 -3.87
CA TRP A 117 -2.20 -3.19 -4.48
C TRP A 117 -2.17 -3.13 -6.00
N ILE A 118 -3.30 -2.78 -6.63
CA ILE A 118 -3.38 -2.61 -8.08
C ILE A 118 -2.41 -1.51 -8.55
N ILE A 119 -2.39 -0.36 -7.86
CA ILE A 119 -1.49 0.74 -8.19
C ILE A 119 -0.04 0.29 -8.08
N LEU A 120 0.37 -0.32 -6.96
CA LEU A 120 1.74 -0.76 -6.74
C LEU A 120 2.18 -1.81 -7.76
N ALA A 121 1.31 -2.80 -8.05
CA ALA A 121 1.57 -3.85 -9.03
C ALA A 121 1.81 -3.31 -10.45
N LYS A 122 1.08 -2.26 -10.83
CA LYS A 122 1.16 -1.66 -12.16
C LYS A 122 2.21 -0.57 -12.32
N THR A 123 2.75 -0.04 -11.22
CA THR A 123 3.64 1.14 -11.26
C THR A 123 5.05 0.88 -10.76
N ARG A 124 5.23 0.13 -9.67
CA ARG A 124 6.52 0.10 -8.94
C ARG A 124 7.00 -1.31 -8.61
N PHE A 125 6.11 -2.22 -8.27
CA PHE A 125 6.46 -3.57 -7.81
C PHE A 125 5.72 -4.60 -8.66
N PRO A 126 6.34 -5.12 -9.74
CA PRO A 126 5.72 -6.15 -10.56
C PRO A 126 5.26 -7.33 -9.68
N ALA A 127 3.96 -7.60 -9.70
CA ALA A 127 3.34 -8.64 -8.88
C ALA A 127 2.16 -9.27 -9.61
N GLU A 128 1.95 -10.56 -9.39
CA GLU A 128 0.68 -11.19 -9.72
C GLU A 128 -0.41 -10.65 -8.79
N LEU A 129 -1.60 -10.39 -9.32
CA LEU A 129 -2.76 -10.01 -8.52
C LEU A 129 -3.71 -11.19 -8.43
N ILE A 130 -4.14 -11.54 -7.21
CA ILE A 130 -5.12 -12.61 -7.00
C ILE A 130 -6.32 -12.14 -6.16
N GLU A 131 -7.45 -12.76 -6.40
CA GLU A 131 -8.68 -12.58 -5.63
C GLU A 131 -9.31 -13.92 -5.28
N SER A 132 -10.08 -13.92 -4.20
CA SER A 132 -10.76 -15.08 -3.64
C SER A 132 -12.22 -14.73 -3.46
N SER A 133 -13.10 -15.56 -4.01
CA SER A 133 -14.54 -15.43 -3.83
C SER A 133 -15.17 -16.79 -3.49
N ARG A 134 -16.32 -16.77 -2.80
CA ARG A 134 -17.04 -18.01 -2.49
C ARG A 134 -17.51 -18.75 -3.73
N ALA A 135 -17.87 -18.02 -4.79
CA ALA A 135 -18.46 -18.60 -5.99
C ALA A 135 -17.41 -19.13 -6.98
N TYR A 136 -16.27 -18.47 -7.09
CA TYR A 136 -15.26 -18.76 -8.13
C TYR A 136 -13.91 -19.24 -7.56
N GLY A 137 -13.77 -19.31 -6.24
CA GLY A 137 -12.51 -19.66 -5.59
C GLY A 137 -11.44 -18.60 -5.84
N VAL A 138 -10.19 -19.06 -5.98
CA VAL A 138 -9.02 -18.20 -6.20
C VAL A 138 -8.76 -18.00 -7.69
N GLN A 139 -8.72 -16.75 -8.13
CA GLN A 139 -8.47 -16.36 -9.51
C GLN A 139 -7.37 -15.32 -9.60
N THR A 140 -6.62 -15.35 -10.70
CA THR A 140 -5.70 -14.27 -11.05
C THR A 140 -6.50 -13.10 -11.60
N ALA A 141 -6.40 -11.94 -10.96
CA ALA A 141 -7.09 -10.73 -11.35
C ALA A 141 -6.33 -10.03 -12.48
N SER A 142 -7.03 -9.75 -13.58
CA SER A 142 -6.50 -8.96 -14.69
C SER A 142 -6.98 -7.52 -14.56
N VAL A 143 -6.03 -6.58 -14.53
CA VAL A 143 -6.31 -5.14 -14.61
C VAL A 143 -5.93 -4.69 -16.03
N PRO A 144 -6.92 -4.45 -16.91
CA PRO A 144 -6.71 -4.31 -18.35
C PRO A 144 -6.33 -2.87 -18.76
N PHE A 145 -5.51 -2.21 -17.95
CA PHE A 145 -4.98 -0.89 -18.23
C PHE A 145 -3.61 -0.72 -17.55
N ASP A 146 -2.75 0.04 -18.22
CA ASP A 146 -1.47 0.47 -17.65
C ASP A 146 -1.69 1.74 -16.83
N ILE A 147 -1.13 1.76 -15.63
CA ILE A 147 -1.19 2.91 -14.73
C ILE A 147 0.18 3.57 -14.78
N SER A 148 0.27 4.73 -15.42
CA SER A 148 1.43 5.61 -15.26
C SER A 148 1.13 6.57 -14.11
N ALA A 149 1.75 6.35 -12.95
CA ALA A 149 1.63 7.26 -11.83
C ALA A 149 2.73 8.33 -11.91
N GLU A 150 2.40 9.54 -12.37
CA GLU A 150 3.18 10.71 -11.98
C GLU A 150 2.84 11.04 -10.53
N PHE A 151 3.68 10.58 -9.60
CA PHE A 151 3.50 10.84 -8.17
C PHE A 151 3.72 12.34 -7.88
N LEU A 152 2.63 13.08 -7.66
CA LEU A 152 2.61 14.52 -7.38
C LEU A 152 2.51 14.87 -5.87
N PRO A 153 3.50 14.56 -5.02
CA PRO A 153 3.68 15.36 -3.79
C PRO A 153 4.98 16.18 -3.79
N THR A 154 6.05 15.67 -4.41
CA THR A 154 7.39 16.26 -4.30
C THR A 154 7.68 17.34 -5.35
N LEU A 155 6.92 17.38 -6.45
CA LEU A 155 7.04 18.42 -7.48
C LEU A 155 6.53 19.79 -7.02
N LEU A 156 5.65 19.84 -6.00
CA LEU A 156 5.12 21.11 -5.49
C LEU A 156 5.93 21.66 -4.31
N GLN A 157 6.64 20.83 -3.53
CA GLN A 157 7.40 21.32 -2.37
C GLN A 157 8.61 22.19 -2.74
N LYS A 158 9.32 21.86 -3.83
CA LYS A 158 10.51 22.62 -4.27
C LYS A 158 10.15 24.00 -4.88
N PRO A 159 9.16 24.11 -5.80
CA PRO A 159 8.70 25.41 -6.28
C PRO A 159 8.12 26.28 -5.17
N ASP A 160 7.36 25.71 -4.23
CA ASP A 160 6.76 26.49 -3.13
C ASP A 160 7.82 27.05 -2.18
N ALA A 161 8.87 26.27 -1.89
CA ALA A 161 10.02 26.73 -1.11
C ALA A 161 10.82 27.81 -1.84
N GLN A 162 11.02 27.67 -3.17
CA GLN A 162 11.66 28.70 -3.99
C GLN A 162 10.83 29.99 -4.07
N LEU A 163 9.52 29.90 -4.28
CA LEU A 163 8.61 31.04 -4.30
C LEU A 163 8.59 31.77 -2.96
N ARG A 164 8.60 31.05 -1.84
CA ARG A 164 8.73 31.65 -0.50
C ARG A 164 10.07 32.38 -0.34
N SER A 165 11.18 31.75 -0.74
CA SER A 165 12.50 32.40 -0.66
C SER A 165 12.61 33.68 -1.50
N LEU A 166 11.96 33.71 -2.68
CA LEU A 166 11.91 34.89 -3.55
C LEU A 166 10.95 35.97 -3.02
N SER A 167 9.93 35.59 -2.26
CA SER A 167 8.94 36.52 -1.68
C SER A 167 9.38 37.07 -0.32
N ASP A 168 10.25 36.36 0.39
CA ASP A 168 10.85 36.77 1.67
C ASP A 168 12.09 37.69 1.49
N GLU A 169 12.50 37.97 0.25
CA GLU A 169 13.45 39.05 -0.02
C GLU A 169 12.82 40.39 0.39
N LYS A 170 13.24 40.90 1.55
CA LYS A 170 12.88 42.25 1.98
C LYS A 170 13.26 43.23 0.88
N PRO A 171 12.36 44.17 0.50
CA PRO A 171 12.71 45.23 -0.42
C PRO A 171 14.00 45.90 0.05
N THR A 172 14.99 46.01 -0.83
CA THR A 172 16.18 46.79 -0.57
C THR A 172 15.73 48.22 -0.23
N GLU A 173 16.14 48.76 0.91
CA GLU A 173 15.80 50.15 1.34
C GLU A 173 16.24 51.23 0.33
N SER A 174 17.01 50.86 -0.70
CA SER A 174 17.37 51.70 -1.84
C SER A 174 16.25 51.87 -2.87
N ALA A 175 14.98 51.61 -2.53
CA ALA A 175 13.86 52.00 -3.37
C ALA A 175 13.82 53.53 -3.41
N ASN A 176 14.59 54.08 -4.34
CA ASN A 176 14.88 55.48 -4.60
C ASN A 176 13.63 56.21 -5.14
N PHE A 177 12.52 56.12 -4.41
CA PHE A 177 11.27 56.83 -4.69
C PHE A 177 11.46 58.35 -4.71
N GLU A 178 12.53 58.86 -4.11
CA GLU A 178 12.94 60.27 -4.18
C GLU A 178 13.30 60.75 -5.58
N TYR A 179 13.55 59.85 -6.55
CA TYR A 179 13.89 60.22 -7.94
C TYR A 179 12.70 60.15 -8.90
N ILE A 180 11.50 59.81 -8.42
CA ILE A 180 10.31 59.77 -9.27
C ILE A 180 9.80 61.20 -9.46
N ILE A 181 10.22 61.85 -10.54
CA ILE A 181 9.67 63.14 -10.96
C ILE A 181 8.38 62.90 -11.76
N TYR A 182 7.25 63.20 -11.13
CA TYR A 182 5.95 63.24 -11.80
C TYR A 182 5.81 64.51 -12.67
N ARG A 183 5.40 64.35 -13.93
CA ARG A 183 5.00 65.45 -14.82
C ARG A 183 3.59 65.19 -15.33
N SER A 184 2.63 66.00 -14.87
CA SER A 184 1.28 66.03 -15.47
C SER A 184 1.32 66.81 -16.78
N PRO A 185 0.68 66.35 -17.86
CA PRO A 185 0.28 67.20 -18.97
C PRO A 185 -0.70 68.28 -18.49
N ALA A 186 -0.68 69.43 -19.18
CA ALA A 186 -1.36 70.68 -18.83
C ALA A 186 -2.89 70.61 -18.92
#